data_AF-A0A7C6ISI3-F1
#
_entry.id   AF-A0A7C6ISI3-F1
#
_cell.length_a   1.000
_cell.length_b   1.000
_cell.length_c   1.000
_cell.angle_alpha   90.00
_cell.angle_beta   90.00
_cell.angle_gamma   90.00
#
_symmetry.space_group_name_H-M   'P 1'
#
loop_
_entity.id
_entity.type
_entity.pdbx_description
1 polymer ?
#
loop_
_entity_poly.entity_id
_entity_poly.type
_entity_poly.pdbx_seq_one_letter_code
_entity_poly.pdbx_strand_id
1 'polypeptide(L)'
;MQQCPPGTFAYTVQAGDTFFSLAQRFGTTVDAIIRANPGVDPNRLMIGQRICIPGAPPSVCPPGTIVYVIQAGDTFFSLAQRFGTTVDAIMRANPGVDPNRLMIGQRICIPIR
;
A
#
# COMPACT_ATOMS: atom_id res chain seq x y z
N MET A 1 0.29 -21.68 -6.86
CA MET A 1 1.00 -20.49 -6.36
C MET A 1 -0.05 -19.56 -5.79
N GLN A 2 -0.14 -19.43 -4.45
CA GLN A 2 -1.14 -18.58 -3.82
C GLN A 2 -0.90 -17.14 -4.28
N GLN A 3 -1.85 -16.57 -5.01
CA GLN A 3 -1.78 -15.17 -5.45
C GLN A 3 -2.10 -14.27 -4.25
N CYS A 4 -1.43 -13.12 -4.19
CA CYS A 4 -1.68 -12.16 -3.13
C CYS A 4 -3.08 -11.53 -3.26
N PRO A 5 -3.79 -11.26 -2.15
CA PRO A 5 -5.09 -10.60 -2.20
C PRO A 5 -5.05 -9.25 -2.92
N PRO A 6 -6.17 -8.78 -3.51
CA PRO A 6 -6.26 -7.42 -4.06
C PRO A 6 -5.81 -6.36 -3.04
N GLY A 7 -5.08 -5.33 -3.50
CA GLY A 7 -4.51 -4.29 -2.63
C GLY A 7 -3.22 -4.69 -1.90
N THR A 8 -2.65 -5.86 -2.24
CA THR A 8 -1.36 -6.33 -1.73
C THR A 8 -0.45 -6.74 -2.88
N PHE A 9 0.85 -6.86 -2.62
CA PHE A 9 1.83 -7.35 -3.59
C PHE A 9 2.73 -8.42 -2.97
N ALA A 10 3.23 -9.31 -3.81
CA ALA A 10 4.17 -10.33 -3.37
C ALA A 10 5.53 -9.71 -3.05
N TYR A 11 6.05 -10.01 -1.88
CA TYR A 11 7.38 -9.66 -1.42
C TYR A 11 8.11 -10.93 -0.98
N THR A 12 9.38 -11.03 -1.33
CA THR A 12 10.25 -12.13 -0.90
C THR A 12 11.07 -11.65 0.29
N VAL A 13 10.87 -12.30 1.44
CA VAL A 13 11.55 -12.00 2.70
C VAL A 13 13.06 -12.07 2.51
N GLN A 14 13.74 -11.02 2.96
CA GLN A 14 15.18 -10.84 2.97
C GLN A 14 15.74 -11.02 4.38
N ALA A 15 17.07 -11.16 4.49
CA ALA A 15 17.73 -11.26 5.79
C ALA A 15 17.47 -10.01 6.63
N GLY A 16 17.01 -10.19 7.87
CA GLY A 16 16.72 -9.09 8.80
C GLY A 16 15.31 -8.51 8.69
N ASP A 17 14.46 -9.01 7.80
CA ASP A 17 13.07 -8.58 7.73
C ASP A 17 12.25 -9.05 8.93
N THR A 18 11.37 -8.17 9.38
CA THR A 18 10.30 -8.45 10.34
C THR A 18 9.02 -7.84 9.80
N PHE A 19 7.85 -8.29 10.24
CA PHE A 19 6.61 -7.59 9.87
C PHE A 19 6.62 -6.13 10.32
N PHE A 20 7.31 -5.80 11.42
CA PHE A 20 7.47 -4.42 11.86
C PHE A 20 8.29 -3.57 10.87
N SER A 21 9.49 -4.03 10.48
CA SER A 21 10.33 -3.29 9.54
C SER A 21 9.69 -3.18 8.15
N LEU A 22 8.99 -4.23 7.72
CA LEU A 22 8.25 -4.22 6.45
C LEU A 22 7.04 -3.28 6.51
N ALA A 23 6.32 -3.24 7.64
CA ALA A 23 5.21 -2.30 7.83
C ALA A 23 5.70 -0.85 7.74
N GLN A 24 6.83 -0.53 8.38
CA GLN A 24 7.44 0.80 8.26
C GLN A 24 7.90 1.10 6.83
N ARG A 25 8.61 0.15 6.20
CA ARG A 25 9.15 0.30 4.85
C ARG A 25 8.07 0.55 3.80
N PHE A 26 6.93 -0.11 3.94
CA PHE A 26 5.84 -0.09 2.96
C PHE A 26 4.64 0.75 3.40
N GLY A 27 4.77 1.50 4.49
CA GLY A 27 3.73 2.45 4.94
C GLY A 27 2.42 1.76 5.27
N THR A 28 2.51 0.57 5.87
CA THR A 28 1.36 -0.22 6.31
C THR A 28 1.47 -0.53 7.80
N THR A 29 0.65 -1.45 8.30
CA THR A 29 0.69 -1.89 9.71
C THR A 29 1.02 -3.38 9.80
N VAL A 30 1.61 -3.78 10.92
CA VAL A 30 1.87 -5.20 11.23
C VAL A 30 0.57 -6.01 11.11
N ASP A 31 -0.52 -5.51 11.70
CA ASP A 31 -1.85 -6.13 11.62
C ASP A 31 -2.37 -6.28 10.19
N ALA A 32 -2.12 -5.30 9.31
CA ALA A 32 -2.50 -5.42 7.91
C ALA A 32 -1.69 -6.50 7.20
N ILE A 33 -0.38 -6.61 7.48
CA ILE A 33 0.47 -7.67 6.96
C ILE A 33 0.00 -9.04 7.48
N ILE A 34 -0.29 -9.18 8.77
CA ILE A 34 -0.80 -10.42 9.37
C ILE A 34 -2.09 -10.86 8.68
N ARG A 35 -3.06 -9.94 8.54
CA ARG A 35 -4.35 -10.25 7.88
C ARG A 35 -4.18 -10.63 6.40
N ALA A 36 -3.20 -10.06 5.70
CA ALA A 36 -2.89 -10.41 4.32
C ALA A 36 -2.21 -11.78 4.16
N ASN A 37 -1.68 -12.35 5.25
CA ASN A 37 -0.89 -13.59 5.25
C ASN A 37 -1.42 -14.61 6.27
N PRO A 38 -2.65 -15.12 6.10
CA PRO A 38 -3.19 -16.14 6.99
C PRO A 38 -2.29 -17.38 7.00
N GLY A 39 -1.94 -17.84 8.20
CA GLY A 39 -1.06 -19.00 8.40
C GLY A 39 0.44 -18.71 8.39
N VAL A 40 0.86 -17.46 8.21
CA VAL A 40 2.26 -17.06 8.41
C VAL A 40 2.47 -16.64 9.86
N ASP A 41 3.46 -17.23 10.52
CA ASP A 41 3.90 -16.81 11.86
C ASP A 41 4.73 -15.51 11.77
N PRO A 42 4.26 -14.38 12.34
CA PRO A 42 4.95 -13.09 12.30
C PRO A 42 6.37 -13.10 12.90
N ASN A 43 6.62 -14.03 13.83
CA ASN A 43 7.89 -14.13 14.56
C ASN A 43 8.87 -15.11 13.90
N ARG A 44 8.47 -15.80 12.81
CA ARG A 44 9.25 -16.87 12.18
C ARG A 44 9.30 -16.72 10.66
N LEU A 45 9.60 -15.50 10.20
CA LEU A 45 9.82 -15.26 8.78
C LEU A 45 11.09 -15.95 8.30
N MET A 46 10.98 -16.68 7.19
CA MET A 46 12.11 -17.39 6.58
C MET A 46 12.64 -16.59 5.40
N ILE A 47 13.96 -16.48 5.26
CA ILE A 47 14.58 -15.88 4.07
C ILE A 47 14.10 -16.64 2.82
N GLY A 48 13.67 -15.90 1.80
CA GLY A 48 13.10 -16.49 0.58
C GLY A 48 11.60 -16.80 0.66
N GLN A 49 10.98 -16.69 1.84
CA GLN A 49 9.54 -16.84 1.99
C GLN A 49 8.80 -15.75 1.23
N ARG A 50 7.78 -16.14 0.46
CA ARG A 50 6.89 -15.18 -0.21
C ARG A 50 5.73 -14.82 0.72
N ILE A 51 5.56 -13.53 0.95
CA ILE A 51 4.45 -12.95 1.72
C ILE A 51 3.78 -11.83 0.89
N CYS A 52 2.58 -11.45 1.29
CA CYS A 52 1.79 -10.40 0.68
C CYS A 52 1.85 -9.14 1.54
N ILE A 53 2.40 -8.07 1.01
CA ILE A 53 2.50 -6.79 1.72
C ILE A 53 1.36 -5.88 1.25
N PRO A 54 0.52 -5.37 2.16
CA PRO A 54 -0.47 -4.35 1.83
C PRO A 54 0.20 -3.04 1.45
N GLY A 55 -0.41 -2.30 0.52
CA GLY A 55 0.05 -0.97 0.17
C GLY A 55 1.14 -0.93 -0.88
N ALA A 56 1.19 -1.90 -1.81
CA ALA A 56 1.85 -1.59 -3.08
C ALA A 56 1.14 -0.39 -3.69
N PRO A 57 1.89 0.63 -4.13
CA PRO A 57 1.38 1.51 -5.15
C PRO A 57 0.78 0.66 -6.28
N PRO A 58 -0.44 0.96 -6.73
CA PRO A 58 -1.02 0.25 -7.87
C PRO A 58 -0.02 0.26 -9.03
N SER A 59 0.36 -0.94 -9.50
CA SER A 59 1.25 -1.10 -10.66
C SER A 59 0.58 -0.57 -11.93
N VAL A 60 -0.76 -0.56 -11.95
CA VAL A 60 -1.62 0.02 -12.98
C VAL A 60 -2.75 0.76 -12.29
N CYS A 61 -2.95 2.02 -12.67
CA CYS A 61 -4.07 2.82 -12.20
C CYS A 61 -5.35 2.49 -12.97
N PRO A 62 -6.52 2.42 -12.31
CA PRO A 62 -7.80 2.24 -13.01
C PRO A 62 -8.03 3.33 -14.08
N PRO A 63 -8.80 3.05 -15.15
CA PRO A 63 -9.22 4.07 -16.11
C PRO A 63 -9.87 5.27 -15.40
N GLY A 64 -9.63 6.48 -15.91
CA GLY A 64 -10.10 7.72 -15.27
C GLY A 64 -9.29 8.11 -14.02
N THR A 65 -8.11 7.52 -13.80
CA THR A 65 -7.20 7.93 -12.74
C THR A 65 -5.79 8.13 -13.28
N ILE A 66 -4.99 8.97 -12.63
CA ILE A 66 -3.57 9.17 -12.94
C ILE A 66 -2.70 8.69 -11.79
N VAL A 67 -1.48 8.27 -12.11
CA VAL A 67 -0.46 8.02 -11.09
C VAL A 67 0.03 9.36 -10.54
N TYR A 68 -0.07 9.53 -9.22
CA TYR A 68 0.50 10.64 -8.49
C TYR A 68 1.52 10.14 -7.48
N VAL A 69 2.63 10.87 -7.32
CA VAL A 69 3.68 10.57 -6.34
C VAL A 69 3.50 11.50 -5.16
N ILE A 70 3.23 10.96 -3.97
CA ILE A 70 3.06 11.71 -2.74
C ILE A 70 4.30 12.59 -2.48
N GLN A 71 4.05 13.86 -2.22
CA GLN A 71 5.03 14.87 -1.85
C GLN A 71 4.91 15.20 -0.35
N ALA A 72 5.91 15.91 0.18
CA ALA A 72 5.89 16.37 1.55
C ALA A 72 4.68 17.28 1.81
N GLY A 73 3.92 16.97 2.86
CA GLY A 73 2.71 17.73 3.24
C GLY A 73 1.44 17.33 2.51
N ASP A 74 1.49 16.36 1.59
CA ASP A 74 0.28 15.86 0.94
C ASP A 74 -0.60 15.09 1.93
N THR A 75 -1.91 15.32 1.79
CA THR A 75 -2.97 14.54 2.44
C THR A 75 -3.99 14.16 1.37
N PHE A 76 -4.79 13.13 1.60
CA PHE A 76 -5.88 12.84 0.65
C PHE A 76 -6.86 14.02 0.54
N PHE A 77 -7.03 14.81 1.60
CA PHE A 77 -7.86 16.01 1.57
C PHE A 77 -7.30 17.09 0.63
N SER A 78 -6.02 17.45 0.78
CA SER A 78 -5.38 18.46 -0.08
C SER A 78 -5.32 18.00 -1.54
N LEU A 79 -5.08 16.71 -1.78
CA LEU A 79 -5.09 16.13 -3.12
C LEU A 79 -6.49 16.10 -3.73
N ALA A 80 -7.53 15.76 -2.95
CA ALA A 80 -8.90 15.81 -3.42
C ALA A 80 -9.29 17.22 -3.90
N GLN A 81 -8.93 18.26 -3.13
CA GLN A 81 -9.14 19.65 -3.52
C GLN A 81 -8.35 20.02 -4.79
N ARG A 82 -7.06 19.68 -4.83
CA ARG A 82 -6.16 20.00 -5.95
C ARG A 82 -6.63 19.41 -7.28
N PHE A 83 -7.12 18.17 -7.26
CA PHE A 83 -7.52 17.44 -8.47
C PHE A 83 -9.03 17.46 -8.73
N GLY A 84 -9.80 18.21 -7.94
CA GLY A 84 -11.25 18.34 -8.12
C GLY A 84 -12.02 17.03 -7.91
N THR A 85 -11.55 16.17 -7.00
CA THR A 85 -12.16 14.87 -6.66
C THR A 85 -12.54 14.81 -5.17
N THR A 86 -12.88 13.64 -4.65
CA THR A 86 -13.21 13.44 -3.23
C THR A 86 -12.21 12.49 -2.56
N VAL A 87 -12.02 12.65 -1.24
CA VAL A 87 -11.22 11.73 -0.43
C VAL A 87 -11.70 10.29 -0.59
N ASP A 88 -13.02 10.08 -0.57
CA ASP A 88 -13.64 8.77 -0.77
C ASP A 88 -13.29 8.16 -2.15
N ALA A 89 -13.31 8.96 -3.22
CA ALA A 89 -12.92 8.47 -4.55
C ALA A 89 -11.43 8.11 -4.61
N ILE A 90 -10.55 8.88 -3.96
CA ILE A 90 -9.13 8.54 -3.85
C ILE A 90 -8.96 7.23 -3.06
N MET A 91 -9.63 7.06 -1.93
CA MET A 91 -9.55 5.82 -1.13
C MET A 91 -10.03 4.60 -1.94
N ARG A 92 -11.14 4.73 -2.67
CA ARG A 92 -11.65 3.66 -3.54
C ARG A 92 -10.70 3.31 -4.68
N ALA A 93 -10.00 4.30 -5.23
CA ALA A 93 -8.98 4.07 -6.26
C ALA A 93 -7.69 3.45 -5.71
N ASN A 94 -7.47 3.48 -4.38
CA ASN A 94 -6.27 3.03 -3.71
C ASN A 94 -6.57 2.05 -2.56
N PRO A 95 -7.18 0.88 -2.85
CA PRO A 95 -7.47 -0.10 -1.81
C PRO A 95 -6.19 -0.53 -1.08
N GLY A 96 -6.21 -0.46 0.25
CA GLY A 96 -5.07 -0.82 1.09
C GLY A 96 -4.08 0.30 1.38
N VAL A 97 -4.29 1.51 0.84
CA VAL A 97 -3.54 2.70 1.26
C VAL A 97 -4.21 3.35 2.46
N ASP A 98 -3.45 3.53 3.54
CA ASP A 98 -3.90 4.27 4.72
C ASP A 98 -3.70 5.78 4.49
N PRO A 99 -4.79 6.59 4.43
CA PRO A 99 -4.71 8.03 4.18
C PRO A 99 -3.97 8.82 5.28
N ASN A 100 -3.81 8.24 6.48
CA ASN A 100 -3.11 8.88 7.59
C ASN A 100 -1.63 8.50 7.67
N ARG A 101 -1.15 7.62 6.77
CA ARG A 101 0.22 7.09 6.78
C ARG A 101 0.87 7.19 5.41
N LEU A 102 0.56 8.25 4.68
CA LEU A 102 1.16 8.50 3.37
C LEU A 102 2.66 8.71 3.49
N MET A 103 3.42 8.06 2.63
CA MET A 103 4.88 8.20 2.58
C MET A 103 5.28 9.05 1.38
N ILE A 104 6.24 9.95 1.58
CA ILE A 104 6.85 10.69 0.47
C ILE A 104 7.43 9.70 -0.55
N GLY A 105 7.12 9.91 -1.83
CA GLY A 105 7.52 9.00 -2.91
C GLY A 105 6.54 7.84 -3.16
N GLN A 106 5.56 7.61 -2.28
CA GLN A 106 4.51 6.62 -2.51
C GLN A 106 3.70 7.00 -3.75
N ARG A 107 3.45 6.03 -4.65
CA ARG A 107 2.56 6.27 -5.80
C ARG A 107 1.13 5.89 -5.43
N ILE A 108 0.17 6.70 -5.84
CA ILE A 108 -1.27 6.46 -5.67
C ILE A 108 -1.99 6.83 -6.97
N CYS A 109 -3.20 6.33 -7.14
CA CYS A 109 -4.10 6.71 -8.22
C CYS A 109 -5.01 7.86 -7.79
N ILE A 110 -4.96 8.97 -8.50
CA ILE A 110 -5.88 10.09 -8.28
C ILE A 110 -6.94 10.08 -9.38
N PRO A 111 -8.24 9.98 -9.04
CA PRO A 111 -9.29 10.17 -10.02
C PRO A 111 -9.22 11.55 -10.65
N ILE A 112 -9.23 11.57 -11.98
CA ILE A 112 -9.35 12.77 -12.80
C ILE A 112 -10.70 12.70 -13.51
N ARG A 113 -11.41 13.82 -13.59
CA ARG A 113 -12.57 13.91 -14.48
C ARG A 113 -12.14 14.08 -15.92
#